data_AF-A0A0D8B5G5-F1
#
_entry.id   AF-A0A0D8B5G5-F1
#
_cell.length_a   1.000
_cell.length_b   1.000
_cell.length_c   1.000
_cell.angle_alpha   90.00
_cell.angle_beta   90.00
_cell.angle_gamma   90.00
#
_symmetry.space_group_name_H-M   'P 1'
#
loop_
_entity.id
_entity.type
_entity.pdbx_description
1 polymer ?
#
loop_
_entity_poly.entity_id
_entity_poly.type
_entity_poly.pdbx_seq_one_letter_code
_entity_poly.pdbx_strand_id
1 'polypeptide(L)'
;MSFLLDTNVISELRKPSTRRDDRFNAWAETLSPSGTFLSVITLLELRAGIETKRRHDPRQTAVLDSWLDHSVLPAYTGRLLGVDQD
;
A
#
# COMPACT_ATOMS: atom_id res chain seq x y z
N MET A 1 -18.63 2.87 -4.90
CA MET A 1 -18.20 1.47 -4.72
C MET A 1 -16.94 1.49 -3.87
N SER A 2 -16.78 0.54 -2.95
CA SER A 2 -15.63 0.49 -2.04
C SER A 2 -14.73 -0.70 -2.37
N PHE A 3 -13.43 -0.53 -2.19
CA PHE A 3 -12.43 -1.57 -2.45
C PHE A 3 -11.54 -1.79 -1.22
N LEU A 4 -11.31 -3.05 -0.89
CA LEU A 4 -10.22 -3.46 0.00
C LEU A 4 -9.01 -3.77 -0.87
N LEU A 5 -7.93 -2.99 -0.72
CA LEU A 5 -6.74 -3.17 -1.54
C LEU A 5 -5.80 -4.19 -0.90
N ASP A 6 -5.27 -5.08 -1.74
CA ASP A 6 -4.23 -6.02 -1.38
C ASP A 6 -2.82 -5.38 -1.46
N THR A 7 -1.83 -6.07 -0.91
CA THR A 7 -0.43 -5.62 -0.82
C THR A 7 0.19 -5.35 -2.18
N ASN A 8 -0.17 -6.13 -3.21
CA ASN A 8 0.32 -5.91 -4.57
C ASN A 8 -0.17 -4.57 -5.16
N VAL A 9 -1.44 -4.22 -4.96
CA VAL A 9 -2.06 -3.00 -5.49
C VAL A 9 -1.42 -1.78 -4.86
N ILE A 10 -1.32 -1.75 -3.53
CA ILE A 10 -0.74 -0.58 -2.83
C ILE A 10 0.76 -0.44 -3.16
N SER A 11 1.47 -1.55 -3.37
CA SER A 11 2.86 -1.55 -3.82
C SER A 11 3.02 -1.03 -5.25
N GLU A 12 2.07 -1.32 -6.14
CA GLU A 12 2.04 -0.83 -7.51
C GLU A 12 1.71 0.67 -7.56
N LEU A 13 0.74 1.13 -6.77
CA LEU A 13 0.35 2.54 -6.66
C LEU A 13 1.49 3.45 -6.17
N ARG A 14 2.45 2.91 -5.41
CA ARG A 14 3.67 3.62 -5.01
C ARG A 14 4.56 3.99 -6.20
N LYS A 15 4.57 3.19 -7.27
CA LYS A 15 5.43 3.45 -8.43
C LYS A 15 4.93 4.70 -9.17
N PRO A 16 5.81 5.46 -9.85
CA PRO A 16 5.37 6.48 -10.80
C PRO A 16 4.43 5.89 -11.86
N SER A 17 3.43 6.64 -12.31
CA SER A 17 2.47 6.17 -13.33
C SER A 17 3.15 5.72 -14.63
N THR A 18 4.28 6.35 -14.98
CA THR A 18 5.13 6.00 -16.12
C THR A 18 5.80 4.62 -16.03
N ARG A 19 5.74 3.96 -14.86
CA ARG A 19 6.31 2.62 -14.62
C ARG A 19 5.25 1.56 -14.31
N ARG A 20 3.97 1.90 -14.47
CA ARG A 20 2.83 1.00 -14.24
C ARG A 20 2.23 0.56 -15.57
N ASP A 21 1.52 -0.56 -15.56
CA ASP A 21 0.72 -1.00 -16.72
C ASP A 21 -0.40 0.01 -17.00
N ASP A 22 -0.66 0.29 -18.28
CA ASP A 22 -1.66 1.29 -18.68
C ASP A 22 -3.09 0.91 -18.25
N ARG A 23 -3.42 -0.39 -18.23
CA ARG A 23 -4.73 -0.86 -17.76
C ARG A 23 -4.85 -0.70 -16.25
N PHE A 24 -3.76 -0.91 -15.52
CA PHE A 24 -3.72 -0.63 -14.09
C PHE A 24 -3.89 0.87 -13.80
N ASN A 25 -3.24 1.75 -14.57
CA ASN A 25 -3.43 3.19 -14.44
C ASN A 25 -4.88 3.60 -14.70
N ALA A 26 -5.47 3.13 -15.81
CA ALA A 26 -6.86 3.42 -16.16
C ALA A 26 -7.83 2.95 -15.06
N TRP A 27 -7.59 1.77 -14.47
CA TRP A 27 -8.39 1.30 -13.33
C TRP A 27 -8.15 2.13 -12.07
N ALA A 28 -6.89 2.47 -11.76
CA ALA A 28 -6.53 3.23 -10.57
C ALA A 28 -7.16 4.64 -10.57
N GLU A 29 -7.34 5.25 -11.75
CA GLU A 29 -8.05 6.53 -11.91
C GLU A 29 -9.54 6.44 -11.55
N THR A 30 -10.14 5.24 -11.56
CA THR A 30 -11.53 5.04 -11.13
C THR A 30 -11.70 4.96 -9.61
N LEU A 31 -10.60 4.86 -8.85
CA LEU A 31 -10.64 4.72 -7.41
C LEU A 31 -10.96 6.05 -6.74
N SER A 32 -12.04 6.06 -5.95
CA SER A 32 -12.28 7.18 -5.03
C SER A 32 -11.31 7.08 -3.84
N PRO A 33 -10.54 8.12 -3.52
CA PRO A 33 -9.60 8.09 -2.41
C PRO A 33 -10.23 7.73 -1.07
N SER A 34 -11.51 8.06 -0.83
CA SER A 34 -12.24 7.70 0.39
C SER A 34 -12.95 6.34 0.30
N GLY A 35 -13.04 5.75 -0.89
CA GLY A 35 -13.63 4.45 -1.16
C GLY A 35 -12.65 3.28 -1.08
N THR A 36 -11.37 3.53 -0.81
CA THR A 36 -10.36 2.47 -0.65
C THR A 36 -10.13 2.13 0.83
N PHE A 37 -9.78 0.88 1.13
CA PHE A 37 -9.51 0.39 2.47
C PHE A 37 -8.28 -0.51 2.42
N LEU A 38 -7.61 -0.68 3.56
CA LEU A 38 -6.55 -1.67 3.74
C LEU A 38 -6.90 -2.60 4.90
N SER A 39 -6.43 -3.85 4.83
CA SER A 39 -6.44 -4.74 5.99
C SER A 39 -5.20 -4.47 6.85
N VAL A 40 -5.30 -4.69 8.16
CA VAL A 40 -4.14 -4.80 9.05
C VAL A 40 -3.13 -5.85 8.56
N ILE A 41 -3.59 -6.90 7.84
CA ILE A 41 -2.72 -7.93 7.25
C ILE A 41 -1.88 -7.35 6.11
N THR A 42 -2.46 -6.50 5.25
CA THR A 42 -1.71 -5.80 4.20
C THR A 42 -0.60 -4.92 4.79
N LEU A 43 -0.84 -4.26 5.93
CA LEU A 43 0.21 -3.52 6.63
C LEU A 43 1.31 -4.43 7.18
N LEU A 44 0.94 -5.59 7.72
CA LEU A 44 1.91 -6.59 8.20
C LEU A 44 2.81 -7.07 7.07
N GLU A 45 2.24 -7.39 5.91
CA GLU A 45 2.98 -7.83 4.73
C GLU A 45 3.93 -6.77 4.21
N LEU A 46 3.49 -5.50 4.15
CA LEU A 46 4.36 -4.38 3.76
C LEU A 46 5.55 -4.25 4.72
N ARG A 47 5.32 -4.26 6.04
CA ARG A 47 6.39 -4.17 7.05
C ARG A 47 7.36 -5.36 6.94
N ALA A 48 6.84 -6.58 6.82
CA ALA A 48 7.66 -7.78 6.67
C ALA A 48 8.50 -7.75 5.38
N GLY A 49 7.92 -7.27 4.27
CA GLY A 49 8.63 -7.09 3.00
C GLY A 49 9.75 -6.05 3.10
N ILE A 50 9.54 -4.95 3.83
CA ILE A 50 10.57 -3.95 4.10
C ILE A 50 11.68 -4.56 4.97
N GLU A 51 11.33 -5.22 6.07
CA GLU A 51 12.31 -5.85 6.97
C GLU A 51 13.21 -6.84 6.24
N THR A 52 12.60 -7.70 5.40
CA THR A 52 13.33 -8.71 4.63
C THR A 52 14.39 -8.07 3.72
N LYS A 53 14.09 -6.89 3.16
CA LYS A 53 15.03 -6.16 2.29
C LYS A 53 16.14 -5.44 3.05
N ARG A 54 15.96 -5.17 4.35
CA ARG A 54 16.86 -4.30 5.14
C ARG A 54 18.29 -4.81 5.20
N ARG A 55 18.48 -6.14 5.20
CA ARG A 55 19.81 -6.77 5.19
C ARG A 55 20.59 -6.55 3.90
N HIS A 56 19.90 -6.34 2.79
CA HIS A 56 20.49 -6.27 1.46
C HIS A 56 20.53 -4.85 0.90
N ASP A 57 19.53 -4.02 1.20
CA ASP A 57 19.44 -2.64 0.71
C ASP A 57 18.85 -1.69 1.77
N PRO A 58 19.65 -1.27 2.77
CA PRO A 58 19.22 -0.36 3.82
C PRO A 58 18.70 0.99 3.28
N ARG A 59 19.25 1.45 2.15
CA ARG A 59 18.85 2.72 1.53
C ARG A 59 17.45 2.62 0.94
N GLN A 60 17.17 1.56 0.19
CA GLN A 60 15.83 1.33 -0.33
C GLN A 60 14.82 1.12 0.79
N THR A 61 15.18 0.42 1.88
CA THR A 61 14.25 0.25 3.01
C THR A 61 13.92 1.57 3.70
N ALA A 62 14.88 2.49 3.86
CA ALA A 62 14.57 3.81 4.44
C ALA A 62 13.54 4.59 3.60
N VAL A 63 13.59 4.46 2.28
CA VAL A 63 12.59 5.06 1.38
C VAL A 63 11.22 4.38 1.54
N LEU A 64 11.19 3.05 1.69
CA LEU A 64 9.95 2.31 1.89
C LEU A 64 9.32 2.56 3.27
N ASP A 65 10.14 2.63 4.32
CA ASP A 65 9.72 3.00 5.68
C ASP A 65 9.11 4.41 5.67
N SER A 66 9.81 5.39 5.05
CA SER A 66 9.29 6.74 4.91
C SER A 66 7.97 6.79 4.13
N TRP A 67 7.85 6.04 3.04
CA TRP A 67 6.60 5.95 2.27
C TRP A 67 5.46 5.32 3.09
N LEU A 68 5.72 4.26 3.84
CA LEU A 68 4.72 3.64 4.70
C LEU A 68 4.23 4.63 5.76
N ASP A 69 5.15 5.28 6.47
CA ASP A 69 4.83 6.12 7.62
C ASP A 69 4.24 7.49 7.23
N HIS A 70 4.68 8.08 6.12
CA HIS A 70 4.29 9.44 5.73
C HIS A 70 3.28 9.48 4.58
N SER A 71 3.01 8.37 3.91
CA SER A 71 2.03 8.32 2.81
C SER A 71 0.92 7.32 3.07
N VAL A 72 1.24 6.05 3.33
CA VAL A 72 0.21 5.01 3.46
C VAL A 72 -0.58 5.16 4.74
N LEU A 73 0.07 5.18 5.91
CA LEU A 73 -0.63 5.25 7.20
C LEU A 73 -1.51 6.50 7.34
N PRO A 74 -1.04 7.71 6.97
CA PRO A 74 -1.89 8.90 7.01
C PRO A 74 -3.07 8.81 6.04
N ALA A 75 -2.86 8.29 4.82
CA ALA A 75 -3.92 8.18 3.83
C ALA A 75 -5.06 7.25 4.29
N TYR A 76 -4.76 6.16 5.00
CA TYR A 76 -5.74 5.15 5.42
C TYR A 76 -6.18 5.26 6.88
N THR A 77 -5.93 6.38 7.54
CA THR A 77 -6.46 6.63 8.89
C THR A 77 -7.99 6.54 8.90
N GLY A 78 -8.54 5.73 9.81
CA GLY A 78 -9.98 5.45 9.89
C GLY A 78 -10.51 4.51 8.80
N ARG A 79 -9.64 3.98 7.92
CA ARG A 79 -9.98 3.04 6.82
C ARG A 79 -9.08 1.81 6.79
N LEU A 80 -8.52 1.50 7.95
CA LEU A 80 -7.79 0.27 8.21
C LEU A 80 -8.74 -0.72 8.89
N LEU A 81 -8.97 -1.85 8.24
CA LEU A 81 -9.89 -2.87 8.71
C LEU A 81 -9.13 -3.92 9.51
N GLY A 82 -9.61 -4.18 10.74
CA GLY A 82 -9.17 -5.29 11.55
C GLY A 82 -9.60 -6.63 10.95
N VAL A 83 -9.12 -7.71 11.55
CA VAL A 83 -9.60 -9.07 11.28
C VAL A 83 -10.22 -9.59 12.57
N ASP A 84 -11.48 -9.93 12.50
CA ASP A 84 -12.27 -10.55 13.56
C ASP A 84 -12.98 -11.81 13.01
N GLN A 85 -13.54 -12.61 13.91
CA GLN A 85 -14.33 -13.80 13.58
C GLN A 85 -15.78 -13.68 14.06
N ASP A 86 -16.11 -12.57 14.73
CA ASP A 86 -17.41 -12.31 15.35
C ASP A 86 -18.42 -11.80 14.32
#